data_AF-A0A7N0SY01-F1
#
_entry.id   AF-A0A7N0SY01-F1
#
_cell.length_a   1.000
_cell.length_b   1.000
_cell.length_c   1.000
_cell.angle_alpha   90.00
_cell.angle_beta   90.00
_cell.angle_gamma   90.00
#
_symmetry.space_group_name_H-M   'P 1'
#
loop_
_entity.id
_entity.type
_entity.pdbx_description
1 polymer ?
#
loop_
_entity_poly.entity_id
_entity_poly.type
_entity_poly.pdbx_seq_one_letter_code
_entity_poly.pdbx_strand_id
1 'polypeptide(L)'
;MPRAQDGILKYVLKMMEVCKAQGFVYGIIPEKGKPVSGASDNLRAWWKEKVRFDRNGPAAISKYQSDNFIPDRSEECDPVGSTPHSLQELQDTTLGSLLSALMQHCDPTQRRFPLEKGVAPPWWPTGNEDWWPQLGLPKDQGLAQSHSIDKPDKPETAVNALKHG
;
A
#
# COMPACT_ATOMS: atom_id res chain seq x y z
N MET A 1 -6.81 6.44 12.87
CA MET A 1 -7.68 6.61 11.67
C MET A 1 -8.37 7.98 11.56
N PRO A 2 -8.98 8.58 12.61
CA PRO A 2 -9.70 9.86 12.47
C PRO A 2 -8.82 10.98 11.87
N ARG A 3 -7.56 11.07 12.33
CA ARG A 3 -6.57 12.06 11.86
C ARG A 3 -6.24 11.95 10.36
N ALA A 4 -6.35 10.75 9.76
CA ALA A 4 -6.08 10.56 8.33
C ALA A 4 -7.26 11.01 7.46
N GLN A 5 -8.49 10.87 7.97
CA GLN A 5 -9.70 11.38 7.33
C GLN A 5 -9.73 12.91 7.32
N ASP A 6 -9.29 13.54 8.41
CA ASP A 6 -9.12 14.99 8.49
C ASP A 6 -8.13 15.48 7.42
N GLY A 7 -7.08 14.71 7.16
CA GLY A 7 -6.12 14.96 6.08
C GLY A 7 -6.77 14.94 4.70
N ILE A 8 -7.46 13.86 4.35
CA ILE A 8 -8.14 13.71 3.04
C ILE A 8 -9.16 14.83 2.85
N LEU A 9 -9.99 15.11 3.85
CA LEU A 9 -11.01 16.15 3.76
C LEU A 9 -10.38 17.53 3.54
N LYS A 10 -9.28 17.84 4.24
CA LYS A 10 -8.54 19.09 4.05
C LYS A 10 -8.04 19.26 2.61
N TYR A 11 -7.52 18.20 1.99
CA TYR A 11 -7.07 18.26 0.60
C TYR A 11 -8.22 18.39 -0.39
N VAL A 12 -9.30 17.64 -0.18
CA VAL A 12 -10.49 17.70 -1.04
C VAL A 12 -11.12 19.09 -1.02
N LEU A 13 -11.26 19.69 0.16
CA LEU A 13 -11.76 21.08 0.29
C LEU A 13 -10.84 22.07 -0.43
N LYS A 14 -9.52 21.92 -0.31
CA LYS A 14 -8.56 22.75 -1.03
C LYS A 14 -8.66 22.60 -2.55
N MET A 15 -8.92 21.40 -3.07
CA MET A 15 -9.16 21.19 -4.51
C MET A 15 -10.46 21.85 -4.98
N MET A 16 -11.52 21.83 -4.17
CA MET A 16 -12.74 22.57 -4.52
C MET A 16 -12.48 24.07 -4.65
N GLU A 17 -11.73 24.65 -3.71
CA GLU A 17 -11.43 26.07 -3.67
C GLU A 17 -10.48 26.50 -4.81
N VAL A 18 -9.36 25.77 -4.99
CA VAL A 18 -8.31 26.14 -5.95
C VAL A 18 -8.69 25.77 -7.38
N CYS A 19 -9.26 24.58 -7.58
CA CYS A 19 -9.56 24.06 -8.91
C CYS A 19 -10.98 24.36 -9.38
N LYS A 20 -11.78 25.09 -8.59
CA LYS A 20 -13.20 25.36 -8.86
C LYS A 20 -13.99 24.09 -9.16
N ALA A 21 -13.67 23.01 -8.43
CA ALA A 21 -14.35 21.73 -8.63
C ALA A 21 -15.83 21.86 -8.25
N GLN A 22 -16.72 21.29 -9.07
CA GLN A 22 -18.17 21.42 -8.88
C GLN A 22 -18.73 20.48 -7.80
N GLY A 23 -17.96 19.50 -7.34
CA GLY A 23 -18.37 18.57 -6.31
C GLY A 23 -17.31 17.50 -6.07
N PHE A 24 -17.48 16.70 -5.01
CA PHE A 24 -16.60 15.57 -4.70
C PHE A 24 -17.38 14.41 -4.11
N VAL A 25 -16.81 13.22 -4.25
CA VAL A 25 -17.16 12.01 -3.48
C VAL A 25 -15.86 11.28 -3.12
N TYR A 26 -15.84 10.59 -1.97
CA TYR A 26 -14.78 9.65 -1.61
C TYR A 26 -15.37 8.50 -0.79
N GLY A 27 -14.71 7.35 -0.84
CA GLY A 27 -15.10 6.15 -0.10
C GLY A 27 -13.89 5.27 0.18
N ILE A 28 -13.76 4.79 1.40
CA ILE A 28 -12.65 3.97 1.89
C ILE A 28 -13.26 2.78 2.64
N ILE A 29 -12.85 1.57 2.27
CA ILE A 29 -13.24 0.34 2.98
C ILE A 29 -11.98 -0.17 3.66
N PRO A 30 -11.83 0.01 4.99
CA PRO A 30 -10.69 -0.54 5.70
C PRO A 30 -10.78 -2.06 5.73
N GLU A 31 -9.64 -2.75 5.85
CA GLU A 31 -9.61 -4.21 6.04
C GLU A 31 -10.44 -4.65 7.25
N LYS A 32 -10.46 -3.82 8.30
CA LYS A 32 -11.26 -4.03 9.51
C LYS A 32 -12.09 -2.78 9.79
N GLY A 33 -13.39 -2.98 10.00
CA GLY A 33 -14.31 -1.91 10.38
C GLY A 33 -15.34 -1.60 9.30
N LYS A 34 -16.01 -0.45 9.45
CA LYS A 34 -17.08 -0.02 8.54
C LYS A 34 -16.50 0.83 7.40
N PRO A 35 -17.09 0.77 6.20
CA PRO A 35 -16.81 1.73 5.15
C PRO A 35 -16.98 3.16 5.66
N VAL A 36 -16.09 4.04 5.20
CA VAL A 36 -16.18 5.47 5.46
C VAL A 36 -16.25 6.21 4.15
N SER A 37 -17.23 7.09 4.01
CA SER A 37 -17.44 7.85 2.78
C SER A 37 -17.86 9.28 3.07
N GLY A 38 -17.65 10.16 2.08
CA GLY A 38 -18.04 11.56 2.15
C GLY A 38 -18.28 12.14 0.77
N ALA A 39 -19.12 13.18 0.70
CA ALA A 39 -19.50 13.82 -0.55
C ALA A 39 -19.86 15.29 -0.32
N SER A 40 -19.71 16.12 -1.36
CA SER A 40 -20.24 17.49 -1.38
C SER A 40 -21.77 17.49 -1.36
N ASP A 41 -22.37 18.58 -0.88
CA ASP A 41 -23.82 18.67 -0.65
C ASP A 41 -24.66 18.38 -1.90
N ASN A 42 -24.22 18.88 -3.06
CA ASN A 42 -24.88 18.66 -4.34
C ASN A 42 -24.83 17.21 -4.83
N LEU A 43 -23.89 16.38 -4.35
CA LEU A 43 -23.73 14.98 -4.73
C LEU A 43 -24.13 14.00 -3.62
N ARG A 44 -24.34 14.50 -2.40
CA ARG A 44 -24.56 13.69 -1.19
C ARG A 44 -25.73 12.72 -1.33
N ALA A 45 -26.88 13.19 -1.81
CA ALA A 45 -28.09 12.37 -1.96
C ALA A 45 -27.87 11.24 -2.99
N TRP A 46 -27.30 11.59 -4.15
CA TRP A 46 -26.97 10.61 -5.18
C TRP A 46 -25.99 9.55 -4.67
N TRP A 47 -24.91 9.97 -4.02
CA TRP A 47 -23.89 9.08 -3.49
C TRP A 47 -24.44 8.11 -2.44
N LYS A 48 -25.21 8.63 -1.47
CA LYS A 48 -25.77 7.81 -0.39
C LYS A 48 -26.89 6.89 -0.86
N GLU A 49 -27.83 7.39 -1.65
CA GLU A 49 -29.09 6.69 -1.92
C GLU A 49 -29.08 5.87 -3.21
N LYS A 50 -28.37 6.35 -4.23
CA LYS A 50 -28.26 5.67 -5.53
C LYS A 50 -27.02 4.80 -5.59
N VAL A 51 -25.84 5.37 -5.30
CA VAL A 51 -24.59 4.60 -5.36
C VAL A 51 -24.45 3.65 -4.18
N ARG A 52 -24.94 4.03 -2.99
CA ARG A 52 -24.97 3.17 -1.79
C ARG A 52 -23.62 2.52 -1.50
N PHE A 53 -22.56 3.32 -1.52
CA PHE A 53 -21.18 2.84 -1.39
C PHE A 53 -20.98 1.89 -0.20
N ASP A 54 -21.57 2.21 0.95
CA ASP A 54 -21.45 1.40 2.18
C ASP A 54 -22.00 -0.03 2.02
N ARG A 55 -22.85 -0.29 1.02
CA ARG A 55 -23.36 -1.63 0.67
C ARG A 55 -22.67 -2.18 -0.58
N ASN A 56 -22.61 -1.38 -1.64
CA ASN A 56 -22.15 -1.84 -2.95
C ASN A 56 -20.63 -2.02 -3.01
N GLY A 57 -19.88 -1.21 -2.27
CA GLY A 57 -18.42 -1.32 -2.20
C GLY A 57 -17.95 -2.65 -1.58
N PRO A 58 -18.37 -3.00 -0.35
CA PRO A 58 -18.01 -4.29 0.25
C PRO A 58 -18.46 -5.50 -0.58
N ALA A 59 -19.64 -5.40 -1.21
CA ALA A 59 -20.14 -6.46 -2.10
C ALA A 59 -19.26 -6.65 -3.34
N ALA A 60 -18.77 -5.56 -3.94
CA ALA A 60 -17.86 -5.63 -5.08
C ALA A 60 -16.51 -6.26 -4.70
N ILE A 61 -15.96 -5.94 -3.53
CA ILE A 61 -14.73 -6.56 -3.00
C ILE A 61 -14.97 -8.06 -2.76
N SER A 62 -16.08 -8.42 -2.12
CA SER A 62 -16.42 -9.83 -1.84
C SER A 62 -16.54 -10.63 -3.13
N LYS A 63 -17.22 -10.07 -4.15
CA LYS A 63 -17.33 -10.69 -5.46
C LYS A 63 -15.95 -10.88 -6.11
N TYR A 64 -15.12 -9.84 -6.11
CA TYR A 64 -13.77 -9.92 -6.66
C TYR A 64 -12.95 -11.00 -5.96
N GLN A 65 -13.03 -11.10 -4.65
CA GLN A 65 -12.37 -12.17 -3.88
C GLN A 65 -12.89 -13.54 -4.30
N SER A 66 -14.20 -13.77 -4.37
CA SER A 66 -14.75 -15.05 -4.83
C SER A 66 -14.34 -15.43 -6.25
N ASP A 67 -14.29 -14.45 -7.16
CA ASP A 67 -13.96 -14.67 -8.58
C ASP A 67 -12.45 -14.91 -8.79
N ASN A 68 -11.59 -14.45 -7.87
CA ASN A 68 -10.12 -14.52 -7.99
C ASN A 68 -9.45 -15.42 -6.94
N PHE A 69 -10.19 -15.97 -5.96
CA PHE A 69 -9.69 -17.01 -5.05
C PHE A 69 -9.96 -18.41 -5.65
N ILE A 70 -8.87 -19.08 -6.05
CA ILE A 70 -8.79 -20.53 -6.29
C ILE A 70 -9.03 -21.26 -4.96
N PRO A 71 -9.72 -22.43 -4.91
CA PRO A 71 -10.31 -22.97 -3.69
C PRO A 71 -9.30 -23.32 -2.59
N ASP A 72 -9.70 -22.95 -1.37
CA ASP A 72 -9.53 -23.60 -0.08
C ASP A 72 -8.15 -24.22 0.23
N ARG A 73 -7.34 -23.47 0.97
CA ARG A 73 -6.49 -24.06 2.00
C ARG A 73 -6.92 -23.51 3.35
N SER A 74 -7.74 -24.31 4.02
CA SER A 74 -7.88 -24.43 5.46
C SER A 74 -6.73 -23.82 6.27
N GLU A 75 -7.12 -22.97 7.22
CA GLU A 75 -6.46 -22.80 8.52
C GLU A 75 -4.94 -22.54 8.50
N GLU A 76 -4.56 -21.31 8.17
CA GLU A 76 -3.71 -20.45 9.00
C GLU A 76 -3.51 -19.14 8.23
N CYS A 77 -4.12 -18.07 8.74
CA CYS A 77 -3.95 -16.73 8.19
C CYS A 77 -2.59 -16.19 8.65
N ASP A 78 -1.53 -16.59 7.95
CA ASP A 78 -0.30 -15.82 7.95
C ASP A 78 -0.50 -14.59 7.05
N PRO A 79 -0.28 -13.36 7.54
CA PRO A 79 -0.68 -12.13 6.85
C PRO A 79 0.21 -11.76 5.64
N VAL A 80 1.04 -12.67 5.12
CA VAL A 80 2.08 -12.32 4.14
C VAL A 80 2.26 -13.45 3.12
N GLY A 81 1.37 -13.53 2.12
CA GLY A 81 1.48 -14.54 1.06
C GLY A 81 1.36 -14.02 -0.38
N SER A 82 1.01 -12.76 -0.61
CA SER A 82 0.69 -12.28 -1.97
C SER A 82 1.36 -10.96 -2.37
N THR A 83 2.18 -10.37 -1.51
CA THR A 83 2.77 -9.04 -1.76
C THR A 83 3.94 -8.99 -2.76
N PRO A 84 4.79 -10.02 -2.97
CA PRO A 84 5.96 -9.83 -3.81
C PRO A 84 5.63 -9.74 -5.31
N HIS A 85 4.73 -10.60 -5.81
CA HIS A 85 4.43 -10.69 -7.24
C HIS A 85 3.65 -9.48 -7.76
N SER A 86 2.64 -9.01 -7.01
CA SER A 86 1.86 -7.83 -7.42
C SER A 86 2.69 -6.54 -7.45
N LEU A 87 3.77 -6.44 -6.65
CA LEU A 87 4.67 -5.30 -6.69
C LEU A 87 5.65 -5.37 -7.87
N GLN A 88 6.09 -6.56 -8.27
CA GLN A 88 6.94 -6.74 -9.46
C GLN A 88 6.27 -6.26 -10.77
N GLU A 89 4.93 -6.25 -10.81
CA GLU A 89 4.16 -5.78 -11.97
C GLU A 89 4.11 -4.25 -12.11
N LEU A 90 4.52 -3.51 -11.08
CA LEU A 90 4.51 -2.04 -11.10
C LEU A 90 5.76 -1.47 -11.80
N GLN A 91 5.57 -0.39 -12.57
CA GLN A 91 6.68 0.31 -13.21
C GLN A 91 7.68 0.89 -12.19
N ASP A 92 8.97 0.90 -12.54
CA ASP A 92 10.08 1.32 -11.68
C ASP A 92 9.90 2.71 -11.02
N THR A 93 9.25 3.64 -11.73
CA THR A 93 8.96 5.00 -11.26
C THR A 93 7.88 5.01 -10.19
N THR A 94 6.84 4.18 -10.35
CA THR A 94 5.75 4.02 -9.39
C THR A 94 6.27 3.34 -8.14
N LEU A 95 7.07 2.29 -8.32
CA LEU A 95 7.63 1.52 -7.23
C LEU A 95 8.65 2.34 -6.43
N GLY A 96 9.51 3.13 -7.10
CA GLY A 96 10.41 4.07 -6.43
C GLY A 96 9.68 5.18 -5.66
N SER A 97 8.55 5.67 -6.17
CA SER A 97 7.72 6.66 -5.47
C SER A 97 7.05 6.06 -4.23
N LEU A 98 6.56 4.83 -4.33
CA LEU A 98 5.98 4.08 -3.22
C LEU A 98 7.03 3.83 -2.13
N LEU A 99 8.22 3.37 -2.52
CA LEU A 99 9.35 3.16 -1.61
C LEU A 99 9.69 4.43 -0.84
N SER A 100 9.82 5.55 -1.56
CA SER A 100 10.16 6.84 -0.98
C SER A 100 9.12 7.35 0.02
N ALA A 101 7.84 7.03 -0.21
CA ALA A 101 6.76 7.35 0.72
C ALA A 101 6.81 6.44 1.97
N LEU A 102 6.99 5.13 1.78
CA LEU A 102 6.97 4.15 2.87
C LEU A 102 8.20 4.26 3.80
N MET A 103 9.40 4.42 3.24
CA MET A 103 10.66 4.45 4.01
C MET A 103 10.74 5.62 5.01
N GLN A 104 9.94 6.67 4.81
CA GLN A 104 9.84 7.81 5.73
C GLN A 104 9.02 7.50 6.98
N HIS A 105 8.24 6.42 6.96
CA HIS A 105 7.36 6.00 8.05
C HIS A 105 7.85 4.76 8.80
N CYS A 106 8.89 4.06 8.30
CA CYS A 106 9.48 2.92 9.01
C CYS A 106 10.18 3.34 10.31
N ASP A 107 10.19 2.45 11.32
CA ASP A 107 10.95 2.62 12.56
C ASP A 107 12.09 1.59 12.67
N PRO A 108 13.37 2.00 12.66
CA PRO A 108 13.87 3.37 12.54
C PRO A 108 13.83 3.91 11.10
N THR A 109 13.65 5.22 10.94
CA THR A 109 13.53 5.87 9.62
C THR A 109 14.79 5.70 8.78
N GLN A 110 14.64 5.43 7.47
CA GLN A 110 15.78 5.15 6.60
C GLN A 110 16.80 6.30 6.54
N ARG A 111 16.39 7.56 6.71
CA ARG A 111 17.32 8.71 6.72
C ARG A 111 18.42 8.61 7.78
N ARG A 112 18.24 7.77 8.81
CA ARG A 112 19.26 7.50 9.84
C ARG A 112 20.35 6.53 9.37
N PHE A 113 20.16 5.89 8.21
CA PHE A 113 20.99 4.81 7.67
C PHE A 113 21.41 5.18 6.23
N PRO A 114 22.58 5.84 6.06
CA PRO A 114 23.08 6.23 4.74
C PRO A 114 23.47 4.99 3.94
N LEU A 115 22.62 4.59 3.00
CA LEU A 115 22.86 3.44 2.10
C LEU A 115 24.15 3.61 1.28
N GLU A 116 24.47 4.86 0.89
CA GLU A 116 25.71 5.24 0.20
C GLU A 116 26.97 4.82 0.98
N LYS A 117 26.88 4.75 2.31
CA LYS A 117 27.97 4.35 3.22
C LYS A 117 27.92 2.87 3.59
N GLY A 118 27.06 2.08 2.94
CA GLY A 118 26.85 0.66 3.22
C GLY A 118 26.15 0.38 4.55
N VAL A 119 25.52 1.40 5.15
CA VAL A 119 24.81 1.24 6.42
C VAL A 119 23.32 1.14 6.12
N ALA A 120 22.82 -0.10 6.10
CA ALA A 120 21.40 -0.39 5.89
C ALA A 120 20.62 -0.38 7.23
N PRO A 121 19.33 0.01 7.21
CA PRO A 121 18.48 -0.09 8.38
C PRO A 121 18.23 -1.55 8.78
N PRO A 122 17.83 -1.84 10.03
CA PRO A 122 17.65 -3.21 10.52
C PRO A 122 16.50 -3.97 9.83
N TRP A 123 15.58 -3.27 9.18
CA TRP A 123 14.50 -3.85 8.38
C TRP A 123 14.89 -4.06 6.91
N TRP A 124 16.12 -3.76 6.51
CA TRP A 124 16.57 -3.97 5.14
C TRP A 124 16.57 -5.47 4.80
N PRO A 125 16.08 -5.87 3.62
CA PRO A 125 16.08 -7.26 3.20
C PRO A 125 17.49 -7.86 3.19
N THR A 126 17.62 -9.05 3.76
CA THR A 126 18.89 -9.76 3.96
C THR A 126 19.06 -10.97 3.05
N GLY A 127 17.97 -11.47 2.45
CA GLY A 127 18.00 -12.67 1.62
C GLY A 127 17.59 -13.95 2.35
N ASN A 128 17.38 -13.86 3.66
CA ASN A 128 17.08 -14.99 4.53
C ASN A 128 15.60 -15.07 4.93
N GLU A 129 14.76 -14.22 4.37
CA GLU A 129 13.35 -14.16 4.72
C GLU A 129 12.57 -15.36 4.15
N ASP A 130 11.54 -15.82 4.86
CA ASP A 130 10.76 -17.02 4.49
C ASP A 130 10.05 -16.89 3.12
N TRP A 131 9.80 -15.65 2.68
CA TRP A 131 9.21 -15.33 1.38
C TRP A 131 10.26 -15.13 0.27
N TRP A 132 11.55 -15.13 0.59
CA TRP A 132 12.64 -14.97 -0.39
C TRP A 132 12.63 -16.05 -1.49
N PRO A 133 12.41 -17.35 -1.20
CA PRO A 133 12.35 -18.39 -2.23
C PRO A 133 11.22 -18.19 -3.24
N GLN A 134 10.16 -17.45 -2.87
CA GLN A 134 9.00 -17.19 -3.73
C GLN A 134 9.33 -16.18 -4.84
N LEU A 135 10.44 -15.45 -4.73
CA LEU A 135 10.93 -14.51 -5.72
C LEU A 135 11.80 -15.16 -6.82
N GLY A 136 12.16 -16.43 -6.66
CA GLY A 136 13.06 -17.12 -7.59
C GLY A 136 14.49 -16.57 -7.61
N LEU A 137 14.88 -15.77 -6.62
CA LEU A 137 16.20 -15.17 -6.51
C LEU A 137 17.19 -16.12 -5.80
N PRO A 138 18.49 -16.14 -6.20
CA PRO A 138 19.51 -16.92 -5.51
C PRO A 138 19.68 -16.45 -4.05
N LYS A 139 19.73 -17.40 -3.11
CA LYS A 139 19.89 -17.14 -1.66
C LYS A 139 21.18 -16.39 -1.28
N ASP A 140 22.20 -16.41 -2.13
CA ASP A 140 23.52 -15.81 -1.86
C ASP A 140 23.69 -14.38 -2.43
N GLN A 141 22.65 -13.80 -3.03
CA GLN A 141 22.67 -12.41 -3.49
C GLN A 141 22.18 -11.48 -2.38
N GLY A 142 22.94 -11.39 -1.30
CA GLY A 142 22.67 -10.43 -0.23
C GLY A 142 22.67 -9.00 -0.79
N LEU A 143 21.54 -8.30 -0.67
CA LEU A 143 21.32 -6.88 -1.06
C LEU A 143 22.15 -5.87 -0.24
N ALA A 144 23.18 -6.34 0.47
CA ALA A 144 23.98 -5.56 1.38
C ALA A 144 25.16 -4.81 0.71
N GLN A 145 25.36 -4.97 -0.60
CA GLN A 145 26.52 -4.38 -1.30
C GLN A 145 26.18 -3.44 -2.47
N SER A 146 24.91 -3.25 -2.82
CA SER A 146 24.54 -2.26 -3.84
C SER A 146 24.46 -0.87 -3.21
N HIS A 147 25.45 -0.02 -3.52
CA HIS A 147 25.49 1.41 -3.13
C HIS A 147 24.36 2.26 -3.77
N SER A 148 23.46 1.61 -4.50
CA SER A 148 22.29 2.15 -5.17
C SER A 148 21.15 1.15 -5.01
N ILE A 149 19.92 1.63 -4.86
CA ILE A 149 18.74 0.78 -4.95
C ILE A 149 18.58 0.38 -6.42
N ASP A 150 19.15 -0.76 -6.79
CA ASP A 150 19.04 -1.28 -8.14
C ASP A 150 17.61 -1.78 -8.40
N LYS A 151 17.23 -1.89 -9.68
CA LYS A 151 15.89 -2.30 -10.11
C LYS A 151 15.36 -3.57 -9.39
N PRO A 152 16.15 -4.65 -9.21
CA PRO A 152 15.67 -5.83 -8.50
C PRO A 152 15.35 -5.53 -7.04
N ASP A 153 16.12 -4.70 -6.34
CA ASP A 153 16.12 -4.50 -4.87
C ASP A 153 14.92 -3.70 -4.33
N LYS A 154 14.19 -3.02 -5.21
CA LYS A 154 13.09 -2.11 -4.85
C LYS A 154 11.85 -2.84 -4.34
N PRO A 155 11.29 -3.86 -5.02
CA PRO A 155 10.15 -4.62 -4.52
C PRO A 155 10.42 -5.28 -3.17
N GLU A 156 11.61 -5.86 -2.92
CA GLU A 156 11.92 -6.48 -1.62
C GLU A 156 11.98 -5.43 -0.51
N THR A 157 12.62 -4.30 -0.80
CA THR A 157 12.68 -3.17 0.12
C THR A 157 11.28 -2.62 0.42
N ALA A 158 10.36 -2.61 -0.55
CA ALA A 158 8.99 -2.16 -0.37
C ALA A 158 8.20 -3.12 0.55
N VAL A 159 8.35 -4.42 0.36
CA VAL A 159 7.71 -5.46 1.19
C VAL A 159 8.13 -5.31 2.65
N ASN A 160 9.42 -5.12 2.92
CA ASN A 160 9.88 -4.92 4.30
C ASN A 160 9.48 -3.54 4.85
N ALA A 161 9.53 -2.48 4.04
CA ALA A 161 9.07 -1.17 4.49
C ALA A 161 7.57 -1.18 4.90
N LEU A 162 6.72 -1.95 4.20
CA LEU A 162 5.32 -2.17 4.57
C LEU A 162 5.14 -2.93 5.89
N LYS A 163 6.07 -3.81 6.26
CA LYS A 163 6.02 -4.55 7.54
C LYS A 163 6.45 -3.71 8.74
N HIS A 164 7.25 -2.67 8.50
CA HIS A 164 7.94 -1.90 9.54
C HIS A 164 7.48 -0.44 9.66
N GLY A 165 6.47 -0.01 8.89
CA GLY A 165 5.83 1.31 8.98
C GLY A 165 4.38 1.22 9.43
#